data_AF-A0A2E2FJ25-F1
#
_entry.id   AF-A0A2E2FJ25-F1
#
_cell.length_a   1.000
_cell.length_b   1.000
_cell.length_c   1.000
_cell.angle_alpha   90.00
_cell.angle_beta   90.00
_cell.angle_gamma   90.00
#
_symmetry.space_group_name_H-M   'P 1'
#
loop_
_entity.id
_entity.type
_entity.pdbx_description
1 polymer ?
#
loop_
_entity_poly.entity_id
_entity_poly.type
_entity_poly.pdbx_seq_one_letter_code
_entity_poly.pdbx_strand_id
1 'polypeptide(L)'
;MKKLIDDFKDYFIENFINQFGFESIIEFLYSTFWSHHKLAGILSVTLTLAHIYVDAFLNDVFGLETRMFLAFIMLIVLEFYSGVRVSLKVNQEQLSSRKFGRMMIKLLTYLSVLHITKSYDLYNDTEIYGVSINSALNVLAFNFIFIHLLISWMENLDKLGHKWAGKILAYINRLLNKKLSSK
;
A
#
# COMPACT_ATOMS: atom_id res chain seq x y z
N MET A 1 9.57 24.47 9.70
CA MET A 1 8.58 23.38 9.56
C MET A 1 9.25 22.06 9.20
N LYS A 2 10.07 21.97 8.15
CA LYS A 2 10.84 20.76 7.79
C LYS A 2 11.78 20.27 8.90
N LYS A 3 12.60 21.18 9.43
CA LYS A 3 13.49 20.92 10.59
C LYS A 3 12.75 20.35 11.82
N LEU A 4 11.56 20.88 12.12
CA LEU A 4 10.76 20.44 13.27
C LEU A 4 10.17 19.02 13.08
N ILE A 5 9.91 18.63 11.84
CA ILE A 5 9.44 17.28 11.48
C ILE A 5 10.61 16.29 11.49
N ASP A 6 11.78 16.73 11.05
CA ASP A 6 13.02 15.94 11.07
C ASP A 6 13.46 15.69 12.53
N ASP A 7 13.51 16.75 13.35
CA ASP A 7 13.83 16.65 14.79
C ASP A 7 12.85 15.72 15.54
N PHE A 8 11.56 15.74 15.18
CA PHE A 8 10.55 14.85 15.78
C PHE A 8 10.72 13.39 15.35
N LYS A 9 11.07 13.14 14.09
CA LYS A 9 11.36 11.79 13.59
C LYS A 9 12.61 11.22 14.25
N ASP A 10 13.66 12.01 14.34
CA ASP A 10 14.92 11.60 14.95
C ASP A 10 14.69 11.24 16.44
N TYR A 11 13.96 12.08 17.17
CA TYR A 11 13.57 11.80 18.56
C TYR A 11 12.70 10.54 18.74
N PHE A 12 11.78 10.28 17.81
CA PHE A 12 10.93 9.09 17.85
C PHE A 12 11.73 7.82 17.56
N ILE A 13 12.60 7.86 16.55
CA ILE A 13 13.39 6.69 16.14
C ILE A 13 14.46 6.37 17.20
N GLU A 14 15.12 7.37 17.78
CA GLU A 14 16.06 7.16 18.89
C GLU A 14 15.38 6.50 20.09
N ASN A 15 14.21 7.01 20.52
CA ASN A 15 13.47 6.42 21.64
C ASN A 15 12.95 5.00 21.36
N PHE A 16 12.67 4.67 20.10
CA PHE A 16 12.26 3.32 19.72
C PHE A 16 13.43 2.34 19.84
N ILE A 17 14.60 2.70 19.32
CA ILE A 17 15.76 1.81 19.29
C ILE A 17 16.40 1.68 20.69
N ASN A 18 16.33 2.73 21.52
CA ASN A 18 16.74 2.68 22.93
C ASN A 18 15.99 1.61 23.75
N GLN A 19 14.73 1.30 23.40
CA GLN A 19 13.97 0.21 24.06
C GLN A 19 14.56 -1.19 23.77
N PHE A 20 15.36 -1.32 22.72
CA PHE A 20 16.05 -2.55 22.35
C PHE A 20 17.52 -2.58 22.81
N GLY A 21 17.96 -1.60 23.59
CA GLY A 21 19.29 -1.57 24.20
C GLY A 21 20.41 -1.01 23.32
N PHE A 22 20.08 -0.29 22.24
CA PHE A 22 21.06 0.48 21.47
C PHE A 22 20.96 1.96 21.87
N GLU A 23 22.07 2.64 22.09
CA GLU A 23 22.14 4.05 22.51
C GLU A 23 21.85 5.03 21.36
N SER A 24 21.90 4.57 20.11
CA SER A 24 21.55 5.38 18.94
C SER A 24 21.23 4.53 17.70
N ILE A 25 20.58 5.16 16.70
CA ILE A 25 20.45 4.59 15.34
C ILE A 25 21.82 4.19 14.77
N ILE A 26 22.84 5.03 15.01
CA ILE A 26 24.19 4.80 14.49
C ILE A 26 24.77 3.54 15.13
N GLU A 27 24.61 3.35 16.43
CA GLU A 27 25.05 2.12 17.11
C GLU A 27 24.28 0.89 16.63
N PHE A 28 22.96 0.98 16.45
CA PHE A 28 22.16 -0.09 15.88
C PHE A 28 22.64 -0.49 14.48
N LEU A 29 22.83 0.49 13.60
CA LEU A 29 23.35 0.26 12.25
C LEU A 29 24.79 -0.25 12.29
N TYR A 30 25.62 0.23 13.21
CA TYR A 30 27.00 -0.19 13.36
C TYR A 30 27.13 -1.64 13.83
N SER A 31 26.33 -2.01 14.83
CA SER A 31 26.22 -3.36 15.38
C SER A 31 25.65 -4.34 14.36
N THR A 32 24.63 -3.90 13.60
CA THR A 32 23.92 -4.77 12.66
C THR A 32 24.63 -4.89 11.30
N PHE A 33 25.32 -3.85 10.85
CA PHE A 33 25.82 -3.77 9.46
C PHE A 33 27.31 -3.40 9.30
N TRP A 34 27.96 -2.78 10.30
CA TRP A 34 29.29 -2.15 10.09
C TRP A 34 30.49 -2.95 10.61
N SER A 35 30.32 -3.87 11.56
CA SER A 35 31.46 -4.62 12.13
C SER A 35 32.24 -5.46 11.10
N HIS A 36 31.73 -5.61 9.87
CA HIS A 36 32.34 -6.40 8.81
C HIS A 36 32.18 -5.70 7.46
N HIS A 37 33.15 -4.84 7.07
CA HIS A 37 33.12 -4.11 5.80
C HIS A 37 32.92 -4.98 4.53
N LYS A 38 33.28 -6.27 4.57
CA LYS A 38 32.96 -7.25 3.51
C LYS A 38 31.48 -7.66 3.52
N LEU A 39 30.85 -7.76 4.68
CA LEU A 39 29.43 -8.08 4.86
C LEU A 39 28.53 -6.92 4.47
N ALA A 40 28.94 -5.66 4.64
CA ALA A 40 28.16 -4.51 4.15
C ALA A 40 28.06 -4.51 2.61
N GLY A 41 29.16 -4.81 1.91
CA GLY A 41 29.16 -4.99 0.45
C GLY A 41 28.33 -6.19 0.00
N ILE A 42 28.49 -7.33 0.66
CA ILE A 42 27.67 -8.52 0.41
C ILE A 42 26.19 -8.21 0.65
N LEU A 43 25.85 -7.57 1.75
CA LEU A 43 24.48 -7.19 2.09
C LEU A 43 23.89 -6.21 1.07
N SER A 44 24.64 -5.20 0.64
CA SER A 44 24.20 -4.28 -0.40
C SER A 44 23.90 -5.03 -1.69
N VAL A 45 24.79 -5.92 -2.13
CA VAL A 45 24.59 -6.74 -3.34
C VAL A 45 23.38 -7.67 -3.15
N THR A 46 23.26 -8.32 -2.00
CA THR A 46 22.12 -9.21 -1.69
C THR A 46 20.80 -8.45 -1.67
N LEU A 47 20.75 -7.25 -1.10
CA LEU A 47 19.55 -6.41 -1.08
C LEU A 47 19.19 -5.90 -2.47
N THR A 48 20.17 -5.50 -3.28
CA THR A 48 19.94 -5.11 -4.68
C THR A 48 19.42 -6.28 -5.51
N LEU A 49 20.03 -7.47 -5.39
CA LEU A 49 19.57 -8.66 -6.08
C LEU A 49 18.15 -9.04 -5.61
N ALA A 50 17.89 -9.03 -4.30
CA ALA A 50 16.56 -9.28 -3.76
C ALA A 50 15.53 -8.28 -4.31
N HIS A 51 15.87 -7.00 -4.40
CA HIS A 51 15.01 -5.99 -4.99
C HIS A 51 14.70 -6.30 -6.47
N ILE A 52 15.71 -6.64 -7.27
CA ILE A 52 15.53 -7.02 -8.68
C ILE A 52 14.62 -8.25 -8.81
N TYR A 53 14.84 -9.28 -7.99
CA TYR A 53 14.01 -10.49 -8.00
C TYR A 53 12.57 -10.20 -7.59
N VAL A 54 12.36 -9.38 -6.56
CA VAL A 54 11.02 -8.97 -6.11
C VAL A 54 10.32 -8.14 -7.17
N ASP A 55 11.02 -7.20 -7.80
CA ASP A 55 10.43 -6.35 -8.84
C ASP A 55 10.01 -7.17 -10.07
N ALA A 56 10.88 -8.07 -10.53
CA ALA A 56 10.58 -9.01 -11.60
C ALA A 56 9.37 -9.89 -11.24
N PHE A 57 9.36 -10.48 -10.04
CA PHE A 57 8.25 -11.30 -9.57
C PHE A 57 6.92 -10.53 -9.54
N LEU A 58 6.91 -9.30 -9.01
CA LEU A 58 5.71 -8.48 -8.93
C LEU A 58 5.21 -8.05 -10.31
N ASN A 59 6.12 -7.74 -11.22
CA ASN A 59 5.78 -7.39 -12.60
C ASN A 59 5.20 -8.60 -13.36
N ASP A 60 5.85 -9.76 -13.24
CA ASP A 60 5.42 -10.97 -13.95
C ASP A 60 4.08 -11.49 -13.42
N VAL A 61 3.87 -11.47 -12.10
CA VAL A 61 2.67 -12.04 -11.48
C VAL A 61 1.50 -11.08 -11.49
N PHE A 62 1.72 -9.79 -11.21
CA PHE A 62 0.66 -8.80 -11.01
C PHE A 62 0.68 -7.62 -11.98
N GLY A 63 1.75 -7.44 -12.77
CA GLY A 63 1.94 -6.29 -13.64
C GLY A 63 2.32 -5.01 -12.91
N LEU A 64 2.88 -5.11 -11.69
CA LEU A 64 3.16 -3.96 -10.84
C LEU A 64 4.66 -3.78 -10.58
N GLU A 65 5.13 -2.53 -10.66
CA GLU A 65 6.43 -2.16 -10.08
C GLU A 65 6.40 -2.24 -8.55
N THR A 66 7.54 -2.54 -7.94
CA THR A 66 7.71 -2.61 -6.49
C THR A 66 7.19 -1.37 -5.77
N ARG A 67 7.41 -0.18 -6.35
CA ARG A 67 6.94 1.10 -5.76
C ARG A 67 5.42 1.19 -5.71
N MET A 68 4.73 0.76 -6.76
CA MET A 68 3.27 0.73 -6.81
C MET A 68 2.71 -0.30 -5.83
N PHE A 69 3.35 -1.47 -5.75
CA PHE A 69 2.97 -2.52 -4.81
C PHE A 69 3.14 -2.08 -3.34
N LEU A 70 4.22 -1.36 -3.02
CA LEU A 70 4.42 -0.77 -1.68
C LEU A 70 3.32 0.25 -1.34
N ALA A 71 2.96 1.13 -2.28
CA ALA A 71 1.86 2.09 -2.08
C ALA A 71 0.52 1.36 -1.86
N PHE A 72 0.28 0.29 -2.60
CA PHE A 72 -0.89 -0.57 -2.44
C PHE A 72 -0.93 -1.25 -1.06
N ILE A 73 0.18 -1.82 -0.58
CA ILE A 73 0.29 -2.39 0.77
C ILE A 73 0.02 -1.32 1.84
N MET A 74 0.65 -0.15 1.72
CA MET A 74 0.44 0.94 2.68
C MET A 74 -1.04 1.32 2.77
N LEU A 75 -1.72 1.40 1.62
CA LEU A 75 -3.13 1.74 1.57
C LEU A 75 -4.03 0.65 2.17
N ILE A 76 -3.73 -0.63 1.93
CA ILE A 76 -4.37 -1.78 2.58
C ILE A 76 -4.23 -1.70 4.09
N VAL A 77 -3.01 -1.43 4.60
CA VAL A 77 -2.76 -1.31 6.04
C VAL A 77 -3.55 -0.15 6.62
N LEU A 78 -3.60 1.00 5.93
CA LEU A 78 -4.40 2.16 6.35
C LEU A 78 -5.91 1.87 6.37
N GLU A 79 -6.44 1.21 5.33
CA GLU A 79 -7.84 0.80 5.26
C GLU A 79 -8.18 -0.16 6.41
N PHE A 80 -7.36 -1.19 6.62
CA PHE A 80 -7.59 -2.18 7.67
C PHE A 80 -7.51 -1.55 9.05
N TYR A 81 -6.47 -0.75 9.30
CA TYR A 81 -6.25 -0.09 10.58
C TYR A 81 -7.39 0.87 10.94
N SER A 82 -7.79 1.70 9.96
CA SER A 82 -8.92 2.62 10.15
C SER A 82 -10.24 1.86 10.35
N GLY A 83 -10.46 0.75 9.63
CA GLY A 83 -11.64 -0.11 9.80
C GLY A 83 -11.71 -0.76 11.19
N VAL A 84 -10.58 -1.24 11.70
CA VAL A 84 -10.47 -1.75 13.08
C VAL A 84 -10.79 -0.64 14.09
N ARG A 85 -10.22 0.56 13.91
CA ARG A 85 -10.49 1.70 14.79
C ARG A 85 -11.96 2.12 14.77
N VAL A 86 -12.60 2.19 13.60
CA VAL A 86 -14.05 2.47 13.48
C VAL A 86 -14.84 1.44 14.26
N SER A 87 -14.49 0.17 14.07
CA SER A 87 -15.21 -0.92 14.71
C SER A 87 -15.12 -0.88 16.25
N LEU A 88 -13.94 -0.57 16.80
CA LEU A 88 -13.75 -0.44 18.24
C LEU A 88 -14.38 0.83 18.83
N LYS A 89 -14.21 1.98 18.16
CA LYS A 89 -14.57 3.29 18.72
C LYS A 89 -15.98 3.75 18.40
N VAL A 90 -16.47 3.44 17.21
CA VAL A 90 -17.78 3.90 16.71
C VAL A 90 -18.82 2.81 16.91
N ASN A 91 -18.51 1.58 16.49
CA ASN A 91 -19.48 0.47 16.59
C ASN A 91 -19.42 -0.25 17.94
N GLN A 92 -18.42 0.03 18.79
CA GLN A 92 -18.21 -0.62 20.09
C GLN A 92 -18.13 -2.16 20.00
N GLU A 93 -17.67 -2.67 18.85
CA GLU A 93 -17.57 -4.11 18.62
C GLU A 93 -16.18 -4.62 18.98
N GLN A 94 -16.10 -5.80 19.61
CA GLN A 94 -14.83 -6.45 19.88
C GLN A 94 -14.10 -6.87 18.58
N LEU A 95 -12.78 -6.92 18.65
CA LEU A 95 -11.94 -7.49 17.59
C LEU A 95 -12.32 -8.96 17.39
N SER A 96 -12.81 -9.29 16.19
CA SER A 96 -13.22 -10.64 15.83
C SER A 96 -12.43 -11.15 14.64
N SER A 97 -12.15 -12.45 14.62
CA SER A 97 -11.49 -13.13 13.49
C SER A 97 -12.20 -12.89 12.15
N ARG A 98 -13.52 -12.68 12.18
CA ARG A 98 -14.34 -12.35 11.01
C ARG A 98 -13.88 -11.06 10.31
N LYS A 99 -13.42 -10.05 11.06
CA LYS A 99 -12.94 -8.77 10.49
C LYS A 99 -11.62 -8.95 9.75
N PHE A 100 -10.71 -9.72 10.34
CA PHE A 100 -9.46 -10.11 9.69
C PHE A 100 -9.73 -10.96 8.44
N GLY A 101 -10.64 -11.94 8.53
CA GLY A 101 -11.06 -12.76 7.40
C GLY A 101 -11.63 -11.94 6.23
N ARG A 102 -12.46 -10.93 6.51
CA ARG A 102 -12.95 -9.99 5.48
C ARG A 102 -11.82 -9.26 4.76
N MET A 103 -10.80 -8.84 5.50
CA MET A 103 -9.64 -8.17 4.91
C MET A 103 -8.83 -9.12 4.04
N MET A 104 -8.58 -10.34 4.50
CA MET A 104 -7.90 -11.37 3.72
C MET A 104 -8.64 -11.70 2.43
N ILE A 105 -9.97 -11.80 2.48
CA ILE A 105 -10.78 -12.02 1.27
C ILE A 105 -10.63 -10.85 0.30
N LYS A 106 -10.74 -9.59 0.76
CA LYS A 106 -10.52 -8.41 -0.09
C LYS A 106 -9.13 -8.45 -0.76
N LEU A 107 -8.09 -8.70 0.03
CA LEU A 107 -6.72 -8.78 -0.45
C LEU A 107 -6.56 -9.86 -1.53
N LEU A 108 -7.04 -11.07 -1.26
CA LEU A 108 -7.00 -12.17 -2.22
C LEU A 108 -7.79 -11.83 -3.49
N THR A 109 -8.97 -11.22 -3.38
CA THR A 109 -9.74 -10.77 -4.54
C THR A 109 -8.95 -9.76 -5.38
N TYR A 110 -8.33 -8.77 -4.76
CA TYR A 110 -7.53 -7.78 -5.48
C TYR A 110 -6.32 -8.40 -6.18
N LEU A 111 -5.57 -9.26 -5.49
CA LEU A 111 -4.43 -9.96 -6.07
C LEU A 111 -4.85 -10.90 -7.20
N SER A 112 -5.97 -11.62 -7.06
CA SER A 112 -6.49 -12.49 -8.11
C SER A 112 -6.91 -11.71 -9.36
N VAL A 113 -7.57 -10.55 -9.22
CA VAL A 113 -7.94 -9.71 -10.37
C VAL A 113 -6.71 -9.20 -11.11
N LEU A 114 -5.69 -8.74 -10.38
CA LEU A 114 -4.43 -8.31 -10.99
C LEU A 114 -3.72 -9.46 -11.69
N HIS A 115 -3.67 -10.63 -11.05
CA HIS A 115 -3.04 -11.81 -11.64
C HIS A 115 -3.77 -12.29 -12.89
N ILE A 116 -5.10 -12.34 -12.89
CA ILE A 116 -5.90 -12.74 -14.06
C ILE A 116 -5.68 -11.76 -15.22
N THR A 117 -5.72 -10.46 -14.95
CA THR A 117 -5.51 -9.45 -16.00
C THR A 117 -4.09 -9.49 -16.56
N LYS A 118 -3.07 -9.71 -15.71
CA LYS A 118 -1.69 -9.88 -16.18
C LYS A 118 -1.48 -11.20 -16.92
N SER A 119 -2.13 -12.29 -16.49
CA SER A 119 -2.04 -13.57 -17.18
C SER A 119 -2.65 -13.49 -18.57
N TYR A 120 -3.72 -12.70 -18.75
CA TYR A 120 -4.33 -12.48 -20.06
C TYR A 120 -3.40 -11.78 -21.06
N ASP A 121 -2.53 -10.88 -20.59
CA ASP A 121 -1.46 -10.23 -21.37
C ASP A 121 -0.44 -11.25 -21.93
N LEU A 122 -0.20 -12.36 -21.23
CA LEU A 122 0.71 -13.41 -21.68
C LEU A 122 0.14 -14.29 -22.81
N TYR A 123 -1.18 -14.34 -22.98
CA TYR A 123 -1.84 -15.25 -23.92
C TYR A 123 -2.40 -14.56 -25.17
N ASN A 124 -2.71 -13.27 -25.10
CA ASN A 124 -3.24 -12.51 -26.22
C ASN A 124 -2.38 -11.26 -26.40
N ASP A 125 -1.77 -11.10 -27.57
CA ASP A 125 -0.98 -9.92 -27.89
C ASP A 125 -1.79 -9.01 -28.83
N THR A 126 -2.87 -8.45 -28.29
CA THR A 126 -3.70 -7.50 -29.04
C THR A 126 -3.20 -6.09 -28.78
N GLU A 127 -2.50 -5.53 -29.76
CA GLU A 127 -2.06 -4.14 -29.74
C GLU A 127 -3.00 -3.25 -30.56
N ILE A 128 -3.33 -2.07 -30.01
CA ILE A 128 -4.01 -1.00 -30.75
C ILE A 128 -3.16 0.27 -30.62
N TYR A 129 -2.76 0.86 -31.75
CA TYR A 129 -1.90 2.06 -31.80
C TYR A 129 -0.59 1.91 -31.00
N GLY A 130 0.01 0.72 -30.98
CA GLY A 130 1.26 0.44 -30.26
C GLY A 130 1.10 0.34 -28.73
N VAL A 131 -0.14 0.20 -28.24
CA VAL A 131 -0.44 -0.07 -26.84
C VAL A 131 -1.07 -1.46 -26.74
N SER A 132 -0.47 -2.36 -25.96
CA SER A 132 -1.10 -3.62 -25.58
C SER A 132 -2.40 -3.30 -24.81
N ILE A 133 -3.54 -3.74 -25.36
CA ILE A 133 -4.84 -3.62 -24.70
C ILE A 133 -4.78 -4.28 -23.33
N ASN A 134 -4.08 -5.40 -23.22
CA ASN A 134 -4.04 -6.21 -22.01
C ASN A 134 -3.20 -5.57 -20.91
N SER A 135 -2.08 -4.95 -21.28
CA SER A 135 -1.33 -4.06 -20.37
C SER A 135 -2.21 -2.90 -19.88
N ALA A 136 -2.96 -2.26 -20.78
CA ALA A 136 -3.88 -1.19 -20.40
C ALA A 136 -5.00 -1.69 -19.45
N LEU A 137 -5.54 -2.89 -19.66
CA LEU A 137 -6.54 -3.50 -18.78
C LEU A 137 -5.97 -3.78 -17.38
N ASN A 138 -4.74 -4.27 -17.27
CA ASN A 138 -4.08 -4.49 -15.99
C ASN A 138 -3.87 -3.17 -15.23
N VAL A 139 -3.41 -2.11 -15.92
CA VAL A 139 -3.28 -0.76 -15.35
C VAL A 139 -4.64 -0.20 -14.92
N LEU A 140 -5.69 -0.40 -15.71
CA LEU A 140 -7.05 0.01 -15.35
C LEU A 140 -7.57 -0.75 -14.14
N ALA A 141 -7.35 -2.06 -14.06
CA ALA A 141 -7.74 -2.89 -12.93
C ALA A 141 -7.03 -2.45 -11.65
N PHE A 142 -5.72 -2.19 -11.71
CA PHE A 142 -4.97 -1.64 -10.58
C PHE A 142 -5.52 -0.29 -10.13
N ASN A 143 -5.71 0.66 -11.05
CA ASN A 143 -6.25 1.98 -10.72
C ASN A 143 -7.65 1.90 -10.10
N PHE A 144 -8.51 1.02 -10.61
CA PHE A 144 -9.83 0.79 -10.06
C PHE A 144 -9.76 0.27 -8.62
N ILE A 145 -8.94 -0.75 -8.37
CA ILE A 145 -8.71 -1.31 -7.03
C ILE A 145 -8.14 -0.24 -6.09
N PHE A 146 -7.15 0.53 -6.55
CA PHE A 146 -6.49 1.56 -5.76
C PHE A 146 -7.47 2.67 -5.35
N ILE A 147 -8.28 3.17 -6.30
CA ILE A 147 -9.33 4.15 -6.03
C ILE A 147 -10.38 3.57 -5.06
N HIS A 148 -10.79 2.32 -5.26
CA HIS A 148 -11.76 1.67 -4.38
C HIS A 148 -11.23 1.56 -2.93
N LEU A 149 -9.96 1.19 -2.75
CA LEU A 149 -9.31 1.18 -1.44
C LEU A 149 -9.19 2.58 -0.83
N LEU A 150 -8.86 3.60 -1.63
CA LEU A 150 -8.82 4.99 -1.17
C LEU A 150 -10.20 5.43 -0.66
N ILE A 151 -11.27 5.16 -1.41
CA ILE A 151 -12.64 5.48 -1.01
C ILE A 151 -12.98 4.77 0.31
N SER A 152 -12.70 3.46 0.40
CA SER A 152 -12.97 2.68 1.61
C SER A 152 -12.21 3.21 2.84
N TRP A 153 -10.95 3.63 2.66
CA TRP A 153 -10.16 4.26 3.71
C TRP A 153 -10.75 5.62 4.13
N MET A 154 -11.15 6.45 3.17
CA MET A 154 -11.77 7.75 3.43
C MET A 154 -13.11 7.63 4.16
N GLU A 155 -13.93 6.63 3.84
CA GLU A 155 -15.17 6.35 4.56
C GLU A 155 -14.93 6.02 6.03
N ASN A 156 -13.87 5.23 6.30
CA ASN A 156 -13.48 4.94 7.68
C ASN A 156 -12.99 6.20 8.40
N LEU A 157 -12.25 7.09 7.71
CA LEU A 157 -11.82 8.36 8.29
C LEU A 157 -13.00 9.30 8.61
N ASP A 158 -13.99 9.38 7.73
CA ASP A 158 -15.19 10.19 7.96
C ASP A 158 -15.95 9.71 9.21
N LYS A 159 -16.11 8.39 9.36
CA LYS A 159 -16.70 7.76 10.56
C LYS A 159 -15.89 8.04 11.83
N LEU A 160 -14.57 8.20 11.72
CA LEU A 160 -13.70 8.59 12.84
C LEU A 160 -13.72 10.10 13.16
N GLY A 161 -14.53 10.88 12.44
CA GLY A 161 -14.71 12.33 12.68
C GLY A 161 -13.85 13.24 11.80
N HIS A 162 -13.11 12.69 10.83
CA HIS A 162 -12.31 13.49 9.90
C HIS A 162 -13.18 14.07 8.78
N LYS A 163 -13.89 15.18 9.07
CA LYS A 163 -14.85 15.83 8.16
C LYS A 163 -14.32 16.18 6.75
N TRP A 164 -13.00 16.34 6.59
CA TRP A 164 -12.40 16.58 5.28
C TRP A 164 -12.57 15.37 4.34
N ALA A 165 -12.55 14.14 4.89
CA ALA A 165 -12.73 12.93 4.13
C ALA A 165 -14.16 12.85 3.57
N GLY A 166 -15.17 13.11 4.40
CA GLY A 166 -16.57 13.21 3.97
C GLY A 166 -16.82 14.27 2.90
N LYS A 167 -16.15 15.44 2.97
CA LYS A 167 -16.24 16.48 1.93
C LYS A 167 -15.72 16.00 0.58
N ILE A 168 -14.58 15.32 0.56
CA ILE A 168 -14.00 14.78 -0.68
C ILE A 168 -14.87 13.65 -1.23
N LEU A 169 -15.36 12.75 -0.37
CA LEU A 169 -16.31 11.69 -0.78
C LEU A 169 -17.58 12.27 -1.41
N ALA A 170 -18.15 13.32 -0.81
CA ALA A 170 -19.32 14.00 -1.36
C ALA A 170 -19.02 14.64 -2.73
N TYR A 171 -17.82 15.19 -2.92
CA TYR A 171 -17.38 15.72 -4.21
C TYR A 171 -17.26 14.62 -5.27
N ILE A 172 -16.61 13.50 -4.94
CA ILE A 172 -16.48 12.33 -5.84
C ILE A 172 -17.88 11.81 -6.22
N ASN A 173 -18.78 11.64 -5.24
CA ASN A 173 -20.14 11.16 -5.49
C ASN A 173 -20.95 12.11 -6.38
N ARG A 174 -20.78 13.43 -6.24
CA ARG A 174 -21.41 14.42 -7.13
C ARG A 174 -20.91 14.29 -8.57
N LEU A 175 -19.61 14.05 -8.78
CA LEU A 175 -19.05 13.85 -10.12
C LEU A 175 -19.60 12.57 -10.78
N LEU A 176 -19.75 11.49 -10.00
CA LEU A 176 -20.31 10.23 -10.49
C LEU A 176 -21.81 10.35 -10.81
N ASN A 177 -22.59 10.93 -9.90
CA ASN A 177 -24.04 11.09 -10.07
C ASN A 177 -24.41 12.04 -11.21
N LYS A 178 -23.67 13.14 -11.40
CA LYS A 178 -23.90 14.09 -12.50
C LYS A 178 -23.69 13.45 -13.88
N LYS A 179 -22.78 12.48 -13.99
CA LYS A 179 -22.54 11.73 -15.24
C LYS A 179 -23.60 10.65 -15.51
N LEU A 180 -24.29 10.17 -14.48
CA LEU A 180 -25.37 9.19 -14.61
C LEU A 180 -26.72 9.85 -14.92
N SER A 181 -26.94 11.10 -14.50
CA SER A 181 -28.15 11.87 -14.82
C SER A 181 -28.09 12.65 -16.14
N SER A 182 -26.94 12.65 -16.83
CA SER A 182 -26.75 13.32 -18.14
C SER A 182 -26.74 12.34 -19.32
N LYS A 183 -27.15 11.09 -19.08
CA LYS A 183 -27.44 10.07 -20.09
C LYS A 183 -28.93 9.78 -20.05
#